data_AF-A0AA43BVX3-F1
#
_entry.id   AF-A0AA43BVX3-F1
#
_cell.length_a   1.000
_cell.length_b   1.000
_cell.length_c   1.000
_cell.angle_alpha   90.00
_cell.angle_beta   90.00
_cell.angle_gamma   90.00
#
_symmetry.space_group_name_H-M   'P 1'
#
loop_
_entity.id
_entity.type
_entity.pdbx_description
1 polymer ?
#
loop_
_entity_poly.entity_id
_entity_poly.type
_entity_poly.pdbx_seq_one_letter_code
_entity_poly.pdbx_strand_id
1 'polypeptide(L)'
;MTRSQEARALRAGEPLPAETVIARRASGLHAIRREFIIRLLQSGVKVSTLDVDWDDSNETLLSEQVTSAVRRLLHRGRRRVVGEFPDLWRLCYPDDEELKAEVDKEIERMVDEARKNAMEDLGKNR
;
A
#
# COMPACT_ATOMS: atom_id res chain seq x y z
N MET A 1 -21.91 11.95 -0.21
CA MET A 1 -21.34 10.95 -1.13
C MET A 1 -20.82 9.79 -0.27
N THR A 2 -21.05 8.54 -0.63
CA THR A 2 -20.47 7.40 0.11
C THR A 2 -19.04 7.14 -0.32
N ARG A 3 -18.29 6.36 0.47
CA ARG A 3 -16.91 6.09 0.11
C ARG A 3 -16.77 5.36 -1.24
N SER A 4 -17.64 4.41 -1.54
CA SER A 4 -17.65 3.72 -2.84
C SER A 4 -18.12 4.60 -4.01
N GLN A 5 -18.84 5.70 -3.74
CA GLN A 5 -19.20 6.67 -4.80
C GLN A 5 -18.00 7.55 -5.16
N GLU A 6 -17.26 8.03 -4.17
CA GLU A 6 -16.02 8.81 -4.38
C GLU A 6 -14.94 8.01 -5.11
N ALA A 7 -14.75 6.73 -4.75
CA ALA A 7 -13.79 5.86 -5.43
C ALA A 7 -14.15 5.66 -6.92
N ARG A 8 -15.44 5.51 -7.23
CA ARG A 8 -15.95 5.46 -8.61
C ARG A 8 -15.73 6.77 -9.36
N ALA A 9 -15.98 7.92 -8.73
CA ALA A 9 -15.73 9.23 -9.31
C ALA A 9 -14.23 9.41 -9.67
N LEU A 10 -13.34 9.11 -8.72
CA LEU A 10 -11.89 9.19 -8.95
C LEU A 10 -11.43 8.28 -10.10
N ARG A 11 -12.00 7.08 -10.19
CA ARG A 11 -11.69 6.11 -11.24
C ARG A 11 -12.20 6.56 -12.62
N ALA A 12 -13.35 7.24 -12.66
CA ALA A 12 -13.89 7.87 -13.87
C ALA A 12 -13.14 9.15 -14.27
N GLY A 13 -12.14 9.59 -13.48
CA GLY A 13 -11.44 10.86 -13.70
C GLY A 13 -12.27 12.09 -13.32
N GLU A 14 -13.35 11.91 -12.55
CA GLU A 14 -14.18 13.00 -12.06
C GLU A 14 -13.46 13.74 -10.92
N PRO A 15 -13.55 15.07 -10.87
CA PRO A 15 -12.94 15.86 -9.83
C PRO A 15 -13.66 15.64 -8.49
N LEU A 16 -12.88 15.49 -7.43
CA LEU A 16 -13.36 15.56 -6.04
C LEU A 16 -12.80 16.82 -5.36
N PRO A 17 -13.41 17.28 -4.26
CA PRO A 17 -12.83 18.33 -3.43
C PRO A 17 -11.41 17.96 -2.98
N ALA A 18 -10.51 18.95 -2.97
CA ALA A 18 -9.10 18.75 -2.59
C ALA A 18 -8.95 18.09 -1.22
N GLU A 19 -9.74 18.52 -0.23
CA GLU A 19 -9.78 17.94 1.12
C GLU A 19 -10.16 16.45 1.10
N THR A 20 -11.06 16.06 0.21
CA THR A 20 -11.46 14.66 0.01
C THR A 20 -10.32 13.86 -0.58
N VAL A 21 -9.65 14.38 -1.61
CA VAL A 21 -8.48 13.71 -2.23
C VAL A 21 -7.35 13.50 -1.20
N ILE A 22 -7.06 14.52 -0.40
CA ILE A 22 -6.02 14.45 0.65
C ILE A 22 -6.41 13.42 1.73
N ALA A 23 -7.65 13.48 2.24
CA ALA A 23 -8.13 12.53 3.24
C ALA A 23 -8.12 11.09 2.73
N ARG A 24 -8.50 10.88 1.47
CA ARG A 24 -8.44 9.60 0.77
C ARG A 24 -7.03 9.05 0.69
N ARG A 25 -6.08 9.87 0.28
CA ARG A 25 -4.68 9.46 0.13
C ARG A 25 -4.08 9.04 1.47
N ALA A 26 -4.29 9.84 2.52
CA ALA A 26 -3.86 9.50 3.86
C ALA A 26 -4.49 8.19 4.35
N SER A 27 -5.82 8.04 4.18
CA SER A 27 -6.53 6.81 4.56
C SER A 27 -6.01 5.58 3.82
N GLY A 28 -5.75 5.69 2.52
CA GLY A 28 -5.24 4.60 1.69
C GLY A 28 -3.85 4.14 2.10
N LEU A 29 -2.94 5.08 2.33
CA LEU A 29 -1.59 4.80 2.81
C LEU A 29 -1.60 4.00 4.12
N HIS A 30 -2.44 4.41 5.07
CA HIS A 30 -2.59 3.70 6.33
C HIS A 30 -3.24 2.32 6.16
N ALA A 31 -4.27 2.23 5.33
CA ALA A 31 -5.00 0.98 5.09
C ALA A 31 -4.12 -0.08 4.42
N ILE A 32 -3.40 0.27 3.35
CA ILE A 32 -2.49 -0.62 2.63
C ILE A 32 -1.35 -1.09 3.55
N ARG A 33 -0.71 -0.15 4.27
CA ARG A 33 0.37 -0.50 5.21
C ARG A 33 -0.11 -1.46 6.30
N ARG A 34 -1.29 -1.19 6.87
CA ARG A 34 -1.89 -2.06 7.90
C ARG A 34 -2.17 -3.45 7.35
N GLU A 35 -2.78 -3.54 6.17
CA GLU A 35 -3.09 -4.82 5.51
C GLU A 35 -1.82 -5.64 5.27
N PHE A 36 -0.77 -5.01 4.74
CA PHE A 36 0.50 -5.67 4.52
C PHE A 36 1.14 -6.21 5.82
N ILE A 37 1.15 -5.42 6.90
CA ILE A 37 1.63 -5.88 8.21
C ILE A 37 0.82 -7.08 8.71
N ILE A 38 -0.51 -7.05 8.60
CA ILE A 38 -1.37 -8.15 9.03
C ILE A 38 -1.01 -9.43 8.26
N ARG A 39 -0.88 -9.36 6.93
CA ARG A 39 -0.57 -10.54 6.12
C ARG A 39 0.85 -11.06 6.34
N LEU A 40 1.83 -10.17 6.59
CA LEU A 40 3.16 -10.60 7.01
C LEU A 40 3.12 -11.41 8.31
N LEU A 41 2.41 -10.92 9.33
CA LEU A 41 2.26 -11.62 10.61
C LEU A 41 1.56 -12.98 10.42
N GLN A 42 0.50 -13.03 9.61
CA GLN A 42 -0.21 -14.27 9.28
C GLN A 42 0.67 -15.28 8.52
N SER A 43 1.64 -14.79 7.72
CA SER A 43 2.61 -15.65 7.01
C SER A 43 3.73 -16.20 7.89
N GLY A 44 3.79 -15.82 9.17
CA GLY A 44 4.84 -16.21 10.11
C GLY A 44 6.12 -15.37 10.02
N VAL A 45 6.14 -14.32 9.21
CA VAL A 45 7.25 -13.37 9.14
C VAL A 45 7.21 -12.46 10.36
N LYS A 46 8.30 -12.42 11.14
CA LYS A 46 8.46 -11.46 12.23
C LYS A 46 8.65 -10.07 11.64
N VAL A 47 7.80 -9.13 12.02
CA VAL A 47 7.84 -7.74 11.56
C VAL A 47 7.48 -6.79 12.69
N SER A 48 8.23 -5.71 12.83
CA SER A 48 7.85 -4.53 13.61
C SER A 48 7.14 -3.53 12.71
N THR A 49 6.23 -2.72 13.26
CA THR A 49 5.60 -1.62 12.51
C THR A 49 6.63 -0.63 11.96
N LEU A 50 7.77 -0.47 12.63
CA LEU A 50 8.88 0.39 12.18
C LEU A 50 9.64 -0.17 10.97
N ASP A 51 9.51 -1.47 10.70
CA ASP A 51 10.16 -2.11 9.54
C ASP A 51 9.37 -1.90 8.25
N VAL A 52 8.17 -1.32 8.34
CA VAL A 52 7.31 -1.07 7.19
C VAL A 52 7.04 0.42 7.07
N ASP A 53 7.54 1.04 6.01
CA ASP A 53 7.44 2.47 5.77
C ASP A 53 7.19 2.81 4.30
N TRP A 54 6.56 3.95 4.06
CA TRP A 54 6.41 4.48 2.72
C TRP A 54 7.65 5.30 2.35
N ASP A 55 8.13 5.10 1.13
CA ASP A 55 9.12 5.96 0.48
C ASP A 55 8.42 7.24 -0.01
N ASP A 56 7.92 8.03 0.94
CA ASP A 56 7.18 9.25 0.65
C ASP A 56 8.08 10.48 0.84
N SER A 57 8.24 11.25 -0.24
CA SER A 57 8.52 12.68 -0.12
C SER A 57 7.19 13.34 0.26
N ASN A 58 7.15 14.11 1.35
CA ASN A 58 5.94 14.78 1.87
C ASN A 58 5.10 15.52 0.80
N GLU A 59 5.69 15.87 -0.34
CA GLU A 59 5.10 16.57 -1.47
C GLU A 59 3.79 15.95 -2.01
N THR A 60 3.61 14.62 -2.02
CA THR A 60 2.35 14.06 -2.61
C THR A 60 1.23 13.83 -1.62
N LEU A 61 1.50 13.80 -0.31
CA LEU A 61 0.45 13.65 0.69
C LEU A 61 -0.57 14.79 0.60
N LEU A 62 -0.08 16.00 0.33
CA LEU A 62 -0.86 17.23 0.26
C LEU A 62 -1.29 17.60 -1.17
N SER A 63 -1.03 16.76 -2.16
CA SER A 63 -1.43 17.05 -3.53
C SER A 63 -2.96 17.05 -3.65
N GLU A 64 -3.51 18.10 -4.24
CA GLU A 64 -4.97 18.27 -4.36
C GLU A 64 -5.56 17.46 -5.51
N GLN A 65 -4.72 16.90 -6.38
CA GLN A 65 -5.12 16.20 -7.60
C GLN A 65 -4.67 14.75 -7.59
N VAL A 66 -5.32 13.92 -8.39
CA VAL A 66 -4.83 12.57 -8.71
C VAL A 66 -3.57 12.71 -9.54
N THR A 67 -2.50 12.06 -9.11
CA THR A 67 -1.20 12.11 -9.78
C THR A 67 -0.91 10.78 -10.48
N SER A 68 -0.02 10.80 -11.47
CA SER A 68 0.54 9.58 -12.05
C SER A 68 1.67 8.97 -11.20
N ALA A 69 1.85 9.45 -9.97
CA ALA A 69 2.93 9.01 -9.11
C ALA A 69 2.71 7.56 -8.64
N VAL A 70 3.78 6.78 -8.69
CA VAL A 70 3.85 5.44 -8.07
C VAL A 70 4.61 5.57 -6.77
N ARG A 71 4.02 5.07 -5.68
CA ARG A 71 4.62 5.13 -4.34
C ARG A 71 5.03 3.77 -3.86
N ARG A 72 6.16 3.73 -3.14
CA ARG A 72 6.79 2.50 -2.73
C ARG A 72 6.53 2.23 -1.26
N LEU A 73 5.94 1.08 -0.95
CA LEU A 73 5.91 0.55 0.41
C LEU A 73 7.15 -0.33 0.59
N LEU A 74 7.91 -0.06 1.63
CA LEU A 74 9.16 -0.74 1.93
C LEU A 74 8.97 -1.64 3.14
N HIS A 75 9.52 -2.85 3.08
CA HIS A 75 9.82 -3.66 4.25
C HIS A 75 11.33 -3.73 4.43
N ARG A 76 11.84 -3.13 5.52
CA ARG A 76 13.26 -3.04 5.89
C ARG A 76 13.77 -4.26 6.67
N GLY A 77 13.22 -5.44 6.38
CA GLY A 77 13.81 -6.69 6.85
C GLY A 77 15.26 -6.87 6.37
N ARG A 78 15.88 -8.00 6.72
CA ARG A 78 17.27 -8.29 6.30
C ARG A 78 17.51 -8.19 4.80
N ARG A 79 16.49 -8.48 3.99
CA ARG A 79 16.42 -8.13 2.58
C ARG A 79 15.23 -7.21 2.35
N ARG A 80 15.50 -6.12 1.64
CA ARG A 80 14.49 -5.10 1.32
C ARG A 80 13.45 -5.68 0.37
N VAL A 81 12.19 -5.65 0.79
CA VAL A 81 11.04 -5.92 -0.10
C VAL A 81 10.38 -4.58 -0.42
N VAL A 82 10.00 -4.41 -1.68
CA VAL A 82 9.42 -3.16 -2.20
C VAL A 82 8.14 -3.51 -2.92
N GLY A 83 7.06 -2.80 -2.63
CA GLY A 83 5.84 -2.85 -3.44
C GLY A 83 5.50 -1.50 -4.03
N GLU A 84 4.89 -1.51 -5.21
CA GLU A 84 4.61 -0.32 -6.01
C GLU A 84 3.11 -0.06 -6.09
N PHE A 85 2.68 1.11 -5.59
CA PHE A 85 1.29 1.47 -5.44
C PHE A 85 1.00 2.78 -6.18
N PRO A 86 0.35 2.73 -7.36
CA PRO A 86 -0.15 3.91 -8.05
C PRO A 86 -1.05 4.77 -7.17
N ASP A 87 -1.08 6.09 -7.42
CA ASP A 87 -1.89 7.03 -6.61
C ASP A 87 -3.36 6.62 -6.55
N LEU A 88 -3.93 6.19 -7.68
CA LEU A 88 -5.32 5.77 -7.77
C LEU A 88 -5.63 4.56 -6.87
N TRP A 89 -4.70 3.62 -6.73
CA TRP A 89 -4.86 2.48 -5.83
C TRP A 89 -5.00 2.94 -4.39
N ARG A 90 -4.14 3.87 -3.96
CA ARG A 90 -4.19 4.42 -2.60
C ARG A 90 -5.48 5.20 -2.37
N LEU A 91 -5.89 6.01 -3.34
CA LEU A 91 -7.09 6.83 -3.22
C LEU A 91 -8.38 6.00 -3.14
N CYS A 92 -8.43 4.87 -3.85
CA CYS A 92 -9.63 4.04 -3.95
C CYS A 92 -9.64 2.83 -3.00
N TYR A 93 -8.52 2.45 -2.39
CA TYR A 93 -8.47 1.30 -1.48
C TYR A 93 -9.11 1.61 -0.11
N PRO A 94 -9.95 0.71 0.45
CA PRO A 94 -10.42 -0.58 -0.08
C PRO A 94 -11.79 -0.49 -0.76
N ASP A 95 -12.25 0.72 -1.10
CA ASP A 95 -13.63 1.05 -1.45
C ASP A 95 -14.02 0.76 -2.93
N ASP A 96 -13.03 0.50 -3.80
CA ASP A 96 -13.21 -0.01 -5.18
C ASP A 96 -12.70 -1.46 -5.25
N GLU A 97 -13.59 -2.41 -5.57
CA GLU A 97 -13.30 -3.84 -5.50
C GLU A 97 -12.21 -4.30 -6.48
N GLU A 98 -12.17 -3.72 -7.69
CA GLU A 98 -11.19 -4.11 -8.70
C GLU A 98 -9.81 -3.57 -8.35
N LEU A 99 -9.72 -2.30 -7.94
CA LEU A 99 -8.47 -1.73 -7.45
C LEU A 99 -8.01 -2.38 -6.15
N LYS A 100 -8.96 -2.81 -5.30
CA LYS A 100 -8.66 -3.59 -4.11
C LYS A 100 -7.99 -4.91 -4.47
N ALA A 101 -8.48 -5.63 -5.48
CA ALA A 101 -7.87 -6.88 -5.92
C ALA A 101 -6.43 -6.69 -6.40
N GLU A 102 -6.14 -5.61 -7.13
CA GLU A 102 -4.78 -5.29 -7.58
C GLU A 102 -3.84 -4.93 -6.42
N VAL A 103 -4.32 -4.15 -5.45
CA VAL A 103 -3.58 -3.86 -4.22
C VAL A 103 -3.30 -5.13 -3.43
N ASP A 104 -4.31 -6.00 -3.27
CA ASP A 104 -4.19 -7.25 -2.54
C ASP A 104 -3.16 -8.19 -3.17
N LYS A 105 -3.14 -8.26 -4.51
CA LYS A 105 -2.18 -9.04 -5.28
C LYS A 105 -0.76 -8.54 -5.10
N GLU A 106 -0.55 -7.23 -5.10
CA GLU A 106 0.76 -6.64 -4.86
C GLU A 106 1.22 -6.88 -3.41
N ILE A 107 0.32 -6.75 -2.44
CA ILE A 107 0.59 -7.11 -1.04
C ILE A 107 0.98 -8.59 -0.92
N GLU A 108 0.25 -9.49 -1.57
CA GLU A 108 0.54 -10.93 -1.54
C GLU A 108 1.91 -11.24 -2.12
N ARG A 109 2.26 -10.64 -3.26
CA ARG A 109 3.60 -10.73 -3.86
C ARG A 109 4.69 -10.31 -2.88
N MET A 110 4.52 -9.17 -2.21
CA MET A 110 5.46 -8.69 -1.20
C MET A 110 5.59 -9.65 -0.01
N VAL A 111 4.48 -10.21 0.48
CA VAL A 111 4.47 -11.15 1.60
C VAL A 111 5.22 -12.44 1.23
N ASP A 112 4.98 -12.97 0.03
CA ASP A 112 5.68 -14.16 -0.46
C ASP A 112 7.19 -13.92 -0.60
N GLU A 113 7.58 -12.73 -1.07
CA GLU A 113 9.00 -12.34 -1.15
C GLU A 113 9.63 -12.24 0.25
N ALA A 114 8.95 -11.59 1.21
CA ALA A 114 9.42 -11.49 2.58
C ALA A 114 9.54 -12.88 3.25
N ARG A 115 8.57 -13.78 3.02
CA ARG A 115 8.60 -15.15 3.53
C ARG A 115 9.78 -15.93 2.96
N LYS A 116 10.01 -15.85 1.64
CA LYS A 116 11.17 -16.49 0.99
C LYS A 116 12.49 -15.98 1.60
N ASN A 117 12.62 -14.66 1.77
CA ASN A 117 13.79 -14.05 2.40
C ASN A 117 14.01 -14.57 3.84
N ALA A 118 12.95 -14.72 4.63
CA ALA A 118 13.04 -15.26 5.98
C ALA A 118 13.44 -16.75 6.03
N MET A 119 12.97 -17.56 5.07
CA MET A 119 13.28 -19.00 5.01
C MET A 119 14.71 -19.29 4.55
N GLU A 120 15.22 -18.58 3.54
CA GLU A 120 16.59 -18.75 3.05
C GLU A 120 17.64 -18.49 4.15
N ASP A 121 17.34 -17.55 5.03
CA ASP A 121 18.23 -17.19 6.14
C ASP A 121 18.32 -18.31 7.20
N LEU A 122 17.25 -19.09 7.42
CA LEU A 122 17.29 -20.25 8.30
C LEU A 122 18.15 -21.38 7.72
N GLY A 123 18.22 -21.49 6.39
CA GLY A 123 19.01 -22.50 5.69
C GLY A 123 20.51 -22.22 5.68
N LYS A 124 20.94 -20.95 5.83
CA LYS A 124 22.36 -20.54 5.84
C LYS A 124 23.04 -20.60 7.21
N ASN A 125 22.28 -20.82 8.28
CA ASN A 125 22.77 -20.93 9.65
C ASN A 125 22.96 -22.40 10.12
N ARG A 126 23.00 -23.36 9.17
CA ARG A 126 23.37 -24.76 9.37
C ARG A 126 24.68 -25.06 8.66
#